data_AF-A0A073JJM5-F1
#
_entry.id   AF-A0A073JJM5-F1
#
_cell.length_a   1.000
_cell.length_b   1.000
_cell.length_c   1.000
_cell.angle_alpha   90.00
_cell.angle_beta   90.00
_cell.angle_gamma   90.00
#
_symmetry.space_group_name_H-M   'P 1'
#
loop_
_entity.id
_entity.type
_entity.pdbx_description
1 polymer ?
#
loop_
_entity_poly.entity_id
_entity_poly.type
_entity_poly.pdbx_seq_one_letter_code
_entity_poly.pdbx_strand_id
1 'polypeptide(L)'
;MQDAAETFNAELSGLAKGEWLTKLAGIAEEQGYFEPLGKRHFAAFVEKGTTLLVTFETIQGMRALSESAVPLGWNMVRDHGWSHLCVASDGDTWFRDETLYAYFDRLVDDGFFDEFETVLFYGAGPCGYAAAAYSVASPGARVLAIQPQATLDARVTEWDDRFVDMRRVDFASRYGYAPDMLDAAARAFVIYDPREALDAMHAALFTRANVHKLRTRHLGDAIQTHMIEMDTLKPLLEQVATDTLNDASFATLWRARRAYPPYLRSLMSALEVDNRAPLIQALCTNVTSRMNAPRFARKLKELTN
;
A
#
# COMPACT_ATOMS: atom_id res chain seq x y z
N MET A 1 27.42 -2.81 11.63
CA MET A 1 26.78 -3.10 10.32
C MET A 1 26.25 -4.54 10.23
N GLN A 2 26.87 -5.53 10.91
CA GLN A 2 26.38 -6.92 10.97
C GLN A 2 25.17 -7.09 11.91
N ASP A 3 25.14 -6.43 13.08
CA ASP A 3 24.01 -6.51 14.05
C ASP A 3 22.66 -6.04 13.49
N ALA A 4 22.61 -4.84 12.87
CA ALA A 4 21.34 -4.26 12.45
C ALA A 4 20.66 -5.02 11.28
N ALA A 5 21.39 -5.84 10.51
CA ALA A 5 20.77 -6.69 9.50
C ALA A 5 20.17 -7.96 10.12
N GLU A 6 20.71 -8.44 11.24
CA GLU A 6 20.20 -9.60 11.98
C GLU A 6 18.94 -9.26 12.77
N THR A 7 18.85 -8.07 13.39
CA THR A 7 17.68 -7.61 14.14
C THR A 7 16.39 -7.60 13.29
N PHE A 8 16.47 -7.15 12.03
CA PHE A 8 15.29 -7.07 11.13
C PHE A 8 15.04 -8.34 10.30
N ASN A 9 15.71 -9.45 10.62
CA ASN A 9 15.37 -10.79 10.14
C ASN A 9 14.51 -11.56 11.14
N ALA A 10 13.82 -10.85 12.03
CA ALA A 10 12.97 -11.45 13.04
C ALA A 10 11.86 -12.30 12.42
N GLU A 11 11.68 -13.50 12.99
CA GLU A 11 10.61 -14.42 12.63
C GLU A 11 9.50 -14.34 13.67
N LEU A 12 8.41 -13.64 13.33
CA LEU A 12 7.27 -13.42 14.23
C LEU A 12 6.03 -14.25 13.82
N SER A 13 6.11 -15.05 12.76
CA SER A 13 5.00 -15.90 12.34
C SER A 13 4.66 -16.95 13.40
N GLY A 14 3.39 -17.35 13.46
CA GLY A 14 2.88 -18.33 14.42
C GLY A 14 2.74 -17.85 15.87
N LEU A 15 3.26 -16.68 16.23
CA LEU A 15 3.15 -16.15 17.59
C LEU A 15 1.74 -15.66 17.94
N ALA A 16 1.33 -15.89 19.20
CA ALA A 16 0.12 -15.29 19.75
C ALA A 16 0.23 -13.77 19.76
N LYS A 17 -0.90 -13.05 19.59
CA LYS A 17 -0.90 -11.59 19.41
C LYS A 17 -0.13 -10.82 20.50
N GLY A 18 -0.27 -11.21 21.77
CA GLY A 18 0.44 -10.55 22.88
C GLY A 18 1.95 -10.73 22.79
N GLU A 19 2.42 -11.97 22.59
CA GLU A 19 3.86 -12.26 22.43
C GLU A 19 4.44 -11.60 21.17
N TRP A 20 3.68 -11.64 20.06
CA TRP A 20 4.02 -10.97 18.82
C TRP A 20 4.25 -9.47 19.05
N LEU A 21 3.35 -8.81 19.78
CA LEU A 21 3.46 -7.38 20.06
C LEU A 21 4.66 -7.08 20.96
N THR A 22 4.90 -7.89 22.00
CA THR A 22 6.06 -7.73 22.89
C THR A 22 7.37 -7.85 22.13
N LYS A 23 7.51 -8.84 21.23
CA LYS A 23 8.73 -8.98 20.42
C LYS A 23 8.90 -7.84 19.42
N LEU A 24 7.82 -7.43 18.75
CA LEU A 24 7.86 -6.30 17.82
C LEU A 24 8.29 -5.02 18.53
N ALA A 25 7.72 -4.73 19.70
CA ALA A 25 8.07 -3.58 20.52
C ALA A 25 9.54 -3.60 20.91
N GLY A 26 10.05 -4.73 21.43
CA GLY A 26 11.46 -4.88 21.79
C GLY A 26 12.41 -4.61 20.61
N ILE A 27 12.08 -5.11 19.42
CA ILE A 27 12.88 -4.86 18.20
C ILE A 27 12.88 -3.36 17.83
N ALA A 28 11.73 -2.68 17.89
CA ALA A 28 11.65 -1.26 17.58
C ALA A 28 12.42 -0.41 18.62
N GLU A 29 12.31 -0.75 19.90
CA GLU A 29 12.97 -0.05 21.02
C GLU A 29 14.50 -0.20 21.01
N GLU A 30 15.07 -1.20 20.32
CA GLU A 30 16.53 -1.32 20.15
C GLU A 30 17.14 -0.16 19.35
N GLN A 31 16.39 0.41 18.40
CA GLN A 31 16.89 1.42 17.45
C GLN A 31 15.92 2.60 17.28
N GLY A 32 15.01 2.80 18.23
CA GLY A 32 13.98 3.83 18.15
C GLY A 32 13.02 3.73 19.32
N TYR A 33 11.72 3.65 19.04
CA TYR A 33 10.70 3.56 20.10
C TYR A 33 9.49 2.75 19.68
N PHE A 34 8.72 2.33 20.70
CA PHE A 34 7.39 1.78 20.54
C PHE A 34 6.41 2.55 21.44
N GLU A 35 5.28 2.98 20.89
CA GLU A 35 4.27 3.73 21.62
C GLU A 35 2.87 3.16 21.37
N PRO A 36 2.19 2.64 22.41
CA PRO A 36 0.77 2.31 22.32
C PRO A 36 -0.07 3.57 22.07
N LEU A 37 -0.91 3.55 21.03
CA LEU A 37 -1.82 4.63 20.66
C LEU A 37 -3.25 4.17 20.92
N GLY A 38 -3.70 4.31 22.17
CA GLY A 38 -5.00 3.79 22.60
C GLY A 38 -5.04 2.26 22.63
N LYS A 39 -6.23 1.70 22.35
CA LYS A 39 -6.48 0.24 22.49
C LYS A 39 -6.24 -0.56 21.23
N ARG A 40 -6.29 0.11 20.07
CA ARG A 40 -6.30 -0.54 18.75
C ARG A 40 -5.19 -0.06 17.84
N HIS A 41 -4.29 0.81 18.32
CA HIS A 41 -3.19 1.32 17.50
C HIS A 41 -1.88 1.34 18.26
N PHE A 42 -0.80 1.39 17.52
CA PHE A 42 0.54 1.66 18.04
C PHE A 42 1.40 2.32 16.97
N ALA A 43 2.42 3.04 17.41
CA ALA A 43 3.54 3.47 16.58
C ALA A 43 4.79 2.66 16.94
N ALA A 44 5.52 2.21 15.93
CA ALA A 44 6.83 1.59 16.09
C ALA A 44 7.81 2.29 15.15
N PHE A 45 8.80 2.96 15.73
CA PHE A 45 9.79 3.74 15.00
C PHE A 45 11.17 3.09 15.11
N VAL A 46 11.89 3.09 13.99
CA VAL A 46 13.27 2.65 13.87
C VAL A 46 14.06 3.74 13.13
N GLU A 47 15.12 4.23 13.74
CA GLU A 47 16.02 5.22 13.18
C GLU A 47 17.26 4.55 12.59
N LYS A 48 17.59 4.87 11.33
CA LYS A 48 18.77 4.30 10.65
C LYS A 48 19.40 5.20 9.60
N GLY A 49 18.60 5.94 8.83
CA GLY A 49 19.09 6.78 7.74
C GLY A 49 18.21 8.00 7.47
N THR A 50 18.58 8.80 6.46
CA THR A 50 17.93 10.09 6.15
C THR A 50 16.64 9.97 5.34
N THR A 51 16.29 8.77 4.88
CA THR A 51 14.99 8.49 4.26
C THR A 51 14.08 7.85 5.30
N LEU A 52 12.98 8.51 5.63
CA LEU A 52 11.91 7.99 6.46
C LEU A 52 10.79 7.41 5.60
N LEU A 53 10.52 6.12 5.76
CA LEU A 53 9.28 5.51 5.31
C LEU A 53 8.26 5.54 6.46
N VAL A 54 7.10 6.14 6.24
CA VAL A 54 5.95 6.08 7.14
C VAL A 54 4.94 5.11 6.54
N THR A 55 4.70 3.98 7.19
CA THR A 55 3.69 3.01 6.73
C THR A 55 2.47 3.02 7.63
N PHE A 56 1.30 2.90 7.01
CA PHE A 56 0.07 2.51 7.69
C PHE A 56 -0.19 1.04 7.41
N GLU A 57 -0.40 0.25 8.46
CA GLU A 57 -0.53 -1.20 8.34
C GLU A 57 -1.56 -1.76 9.33
N THR A 58 -2.20 -2.88 8.99
CA THR A 58 -3.01 -3.63 9.96
C THR A 58 -2.21 -4.82 10.48
N ILE A 59 -2.42 -5.22 11.73
CA ILE A 59 -1.81 -6.44 12.29
C ILE A 59 -2.17 -7.67 11.42
N GLN A 60 -3.39 -7.70 10.90
CA GLN A 60 -3.88 -8.71 9.98
C GLN A 60 -3.08 -8.71 8.67
N GLY A 61 -2.82 -7.52 8.11
CA GLY A 61 -2.01 -7.33 6.92
C GLY A 61 -0.57 -7.79 7.11
N MET A 62 0.08 -7.40 8.22
CA MET A 62 1.44 -7.86 8.54
C MET A 62 1.51 -9.39 8.59
N ARG A 63 0.53 -10.04 9.23
CA ARG A 63 0.48 -11.51 9.36
C ARG A 63 0.14 -12.24 8.06
N ALA A 64 -0.59 -11.60 7.15
CA ALA A 64 -1.04 -12.22 5.90
C ALA A 64 -0.10 -11.97 4.72
N LEU A 65 0.59 -10.82 4.70
CA LEU A 65 1.39 -10.37 3.56
C LEU A 65 2.90 -10.50 3.78
N SER A 66 3.34 -10.68 5.03
CA SER A 66 4.75 -10.97 5.36
C SER A 66 4.88 -12.42 5.79
N GLU A 67 5.80 -13.16 5.18
CA GLU A 67 6.13 -14.53 5.60
C GLU A 67 6.55 -14.58 7.08
N SER A 68 7.36 -13.61 7.50
CA SER A 68 7.81 -13.50 8.89
C SER A 68 6.89 -12.71 9.82
N ALA A 69 5.69 -12.33 9.34
CA ALA A 69 4.71 -11.53 10.08
C ALA A 69 5.26 -10.22 10.71
N VAL A 70 6.15 -9.52 10.01
CA VAL A 70 6.75 -8.24 10.44
C VAL A 70 6.13 -7.06 9.68
N PRO A 71 6.29 -5.81 10.18
CA PRO A 71 5.94 -4.61 9.41
C PRO A 71 6.63 -4.59 8.05
N LEU A 72 5.89 -4.18 7.01
CA LEU A 72 6.37 -4.16 5.64
C LEU A 72 7.63 -3.31 5.49
N GLY A 73 7.67 -2.16 6.17
CA GLY A 73 8.78 -1.22 6.08
C GLY A 73 10.11 -1.74 6.64
N TRP A 74 10.10 -2.78 7.49
CA TRP A 74 11.35 -3.40 7.97
C TRP A 74 12.18 -4.03 6.85
N ASN A 75 11.53 -4.43 5.76
CA ASN A 75 12.27 -4.83 4.56
C ASN A 75 13.11 -3.68 4.00
N MET A 76 12.61 -2.45 4.00
CA MET A 76 13.35 -1.27 3.52
C MET A 76 14.43 -0.84 4.51
N VAL A 77 14.20 -1.00 5.81
CA VAL A 77 15.23 -0.81 6.84
C VAL A 77 16.41 -1.78 6.61
N ARG A 78 16.12 -3.05 6.35
CA ARG A 78 17.13 -4.08 6.09
C ARG A 78 17.85 -3.86 4.76
N ASP A 79 17.08 -3.70 3.68
CA ASP A 79 17.60 -3.76 2.31
C ASP A 79 18.20 -2.41 1.85
N HIS A 80 17.74 -1.27 2.41
CA HIS A 80 18.13 0.08 1.98
C HIS A 80 18.63 0.99 3.10
N GLY A 81 18.60 0.55 4.36
CA GLY A 81 19.05 1.37 5.50
C GLY A 81 18.14 2.57 5.79
N TRP A 82 16.88 2.54 5.36
CA TRP A 82 15.91 3.58 5.65
C TRP A 82 15.51 3.59 7.12
N SER A 83 15.11 4.75 7.62
CA SER A 83 14.34 4.86 8.85
C SER A 83 12.88 4.49 8.56
N HIS A 84 12.19 3.93 9.55
CA HIS A 84 10.81 3.45 9.36
C HIS A 84 9.94 3.81 10.56
N LEU A 85 8.82 4.48 10.29
CA LEU A 85 7.74 4.68 11.24
C LEU A 85 6.53 3.84 10.81
N CYS A 86 6.26 2.77 11.54
CA CYS A 86 5.06 1.95 11.37
C CYS A 86 3.93 2.49 12.25
N VAL A 87 2.84 2.95 11.65
CA VAL A 87 1.59 3.24 12.35
C VAL A 87 0.62 2.09 12.10
N ALA A 88 0.39 1.29 13.13
CA ALA A 88 -0.36 0.05 12.99
C ALA A 88 -1.75 0.14 13.62
N SER A 89 -2.72 -0.59 13.05
CA SER A 89 -4.03 -0.80 13.65
C SER A 89 -4.36 -2.29 13.85
N ASP A 90 -5.16 -2.58 14.88
CA ASP A 90 -5.83 -3.87 15.03
C ASP A 90 -7.19 -3.82 14.32
N GLY A 91 -7.24 -4.34 13.10
CA GLY A 91 -8.40 -4.30 12.21
C GLY A 91 -8.62 -2.95 11.52
N ASP A 92 -9.72 -2.85 10.78
CA ASP A 92 -10.04 -1.71 9.90
C ASP A 92 -10.64 -0.54 10.68
N THR A 93 -9.76 0.15 11.40
CA THR A 93 -10.12 1.36 12.18
C THR A 93 -10.16 2.63 11.32
N TRP A 94 -9.69 2.54 10.07
CA TRP A 94 -9.47 3.69 9.18
C TRP A 94 -8.54 4.76 9.75
N PHE A 95 -7.80 4.42 10.80
CA PHE A 95 -6.91 5.34 11.52
C PHE A 95 -7.64 6.62 11.96
N ARG A 96 -8.92 6.48 12.33
CA ARG A 96 -9.77 7.55 12.87
C ARG A 96 -9.86 7.38 14.39
N ASP A 97 -8.90 7.95 15.11
CA ASP A 97 -8.84 7.94 16.58
C ASP A 97 -8.14 9.21 17.08
N GLU A 98 -8.64 9.82 18.15
CA GLU A 98 -8.08 11.06 18.72
C GLU A 98 -6.66 10.89 19.25
N THR A 99 -6.26 9.66 19.60
CA THR A 99 -4.88 9.38 20.03
C THR A 99 -3.90 9.44 18.86
N LEU A 100 -4.30 8.99 17.66
CA LEU A 100 -3.49 9.11 16.44
C LEU A 100 -3.34 10.56 16.01
N TYR A 101 -4.41 11.32 16.14
CA TYR A 101 -4.44 12.76 15.92
C TYR A 101 -3.40 13.48 16.79
N ALA A 102 -3.48 13.29 18.11
CA ALA A 102 -2.54 13.90 19.05
C ALA A 102 -1.09 13.43 18.81
N TYR A 103 -0.90 12.17 18.42
CA TYR A 103 0.41 11.63 18.07
C TYR A 103 1.04 12.38 16.88
N PHE A 104 0.31 12.55 15.78
CA PHE A 104 0.82 13.29 14.62
C PHE A 104 1.01 14.78 14.89
N ASP A 105 0.16 15.41 15.71
CA ASP A 105 0.37 16.81 16.11
C ASP A 105 1.67 16.96 16.89
N ARG A 106 1.94 16.05 17.83
CA ARG A 106 3.19 16.06 18.59
C ARG A 106 4.41 15.85 17.68
N LEU A 107 4.33 14.94 16.69
CA LEU A 107 5.42 14.77 15.72
C LEU A 107 5.70 16.07 14.93
N VAL A 108 4.65 16.83 14.59
CA VAL A 108 4.78 18.13 13.92
C VAL A 108 5.40 19.16 14.87
N ASP A 109 4.87 19.28 16.08
CA ASP A 109 5.33 20.26 17.08
C ASP A 109 6.78 20.04 17.49
N ASP A 110 7.22 18.78 17.55
CA ASP A 110 8.59 18.39 17.89
C ASP A 110 9.56 18.48 16.69
N GLY A 111 9.06 18.76 15.47
CA GLY A 111 9.88 18.83 14.26
C GLY A 111 10.43 17.46 13.81
N PHE A 112 9.80 16.36 14.21
CA PHE A 112 10.27 14.99 13.94
C PHE A 112 10.56 14.74 12.45
N PHE A 113 9.68 15.23 11.57
CA PHE A 113 9.84 15.01 10.12
C PHE A 113 10.98 15.83 9.50
N ASP A 114 11.41 16.91 10.15
CA ASP A 114 12.47 17.80 9.66
C ASP A 114 13.86 17.18 9.79
N GLU A 115 13.99 16.08 10.56
CA GLU A 115 15.23 15.32 10.72
C GLU A 115 15.57 14.46 9.49
N PHE A 116 14.64 14.34 8.53
CA PHE A 116 14.78 13.47 7.35
C PHE A 116 14.85 14.28 6.06
N GLU A 117 15.77 13.90 5.17
CA GLU A 117 15.89 14.49 3.83
C GLU A 117 14.76 14.05 2.90
N THR A 118 14.19 12.87 3.14
CA THR A 118 13.08 12.33 2.36
C THR A 118 12.10 11.63 3.27
N VAL A 119 10.83 12.05 3.22
CA VAL A 119 9.73 11.38 3.91
C VAL A 119 8.78 10.79 2.86
N LEU A 120 8.48 9.49 2.99
CA LEU A 120 7.57 8.76 2.12
C LEU A 120 6.43 8.13 2.94
N PHE A 121 5.19 8.52 2.68
CA PHE A 121 4.00 7.88 3.24
C PHE A 121 3.51 6.75 2.33
N TYR A 122 3.22 5.59 2.91
CA TYR A 122 2.76 4.42 2.19
C TYR A 122 1.60 3.69 2.87
N GLY A 123 0.65 3.21 2.07
CA GLY A 123 -0.38 2.27 2.53
C GLY A 123 -1.29 1.77 1.40
N ALA A 124 -2.08 0.74 1.69
CA ALA A 124 -3.09 0.20 0.77
C ALA A 124 -4.49 0.13 1.39
N GLY A 125 -5.54 0.37 0.59
CA GLY A 125 -6.93 0.36 1.04
C GLY A 125 -7.18 1.40 2.14
N PRO A 126 -7.72 1.00 3.32
CA PRO A 126 -7.84 1.87 4.49
C PRO A 126 -6.50 2.48 4.95
N CYS A 127 -5.40 1.74 4.78
CA CYS A 127 -4.07 2.25 5.07
C CYS A 127 -3.60 3.25 3.99
N GLY A 128 -4.04 3.09 2.74
CA GLY A 128 -3.77 4.04 1.66
C GLY A 128 -4.51 5.36 1.86
N TYR A 129 -5.74 5.30 2.38
CA TYR A 129 -6.45 6.48 2.89
C TYR A 129 -5.62 7.19 3.96
N ALA A 130 -5.17 6.45 4.99
CA ALA A 130 -4.41 7.03 6.10
C ALA A 130 -3.07 7.63 5.64
N ALA A 131 -2.33 6.95 4.77
CA ALA A 131 -1.08 7.47 4.20
C ALA A 131 -1.28 8.81 3.50
N ALA A 132 -2.34 8.96 2.71
CA ALA A 132 -2.68 10.25 2.09
C ALA A 132 -3.16 11.29 3.11
N ALA A 133 -4.06 10.89 4.02
CA ALA A 133 -4.66 11.77 5.02
C ALA A 133 -3.65 12.38 6.01
N TYR A 134 -2.69 11.59 6.50
CA TYR A 134 -1.71 12.04 7.48
C TYR A 134 -0.45 12.65 6.86
N SER A 135 -0.27 12.55 5.54
CA SER A 135 0.90 13.13 4.86
C SER A 135 1.04 14.64 5.03
N VAL A 136 -0.07 15.35 5.31
CA VAL A 136 -0.04 16.80 5.60
C VAL A 136 0.79 17.16 6.83
N ALA A 137 1.04 16.20 7.73
CA ALA A 137 1.94 16.37 8.88
C ALA A 137 3.41 16.54 8.48
N SER A 138 3.78 16.20 7.23
CA SER A 138 5.12 16.41 6.69
C SER A 138 5.01 17.11 5.33
N PRO A 139 4.91 18.44 5.30
CA PRO A 139 4.96 19.21 4.06
C PRO A 139 6.20 18.85 3.22
N GLY A 140 6.02 18.64 1.92
CA GLY A 140 7.08 18.18 1.02
C GLY A 140 7.27 16.66 1.00
N ALA A 141 6.56 15.89 1.81
CA ALA A 141 6.60 14.43 1.73
C ALA A 141 6.12 13.90 0.39
N ARG A 142 6.54 12.69 0.06
CA ARG A 142 6.02 11.90 -1.06
C ARG A 142 5.00 10.89 -0.55
N VAL A 143 4.03 10.54 -1.37
CA VAL A 143 2.96 9.61 -0.98
C VAL A 143 2.80 8.53 -2.04
N LEU A 144 2.70 7.27 -1.61
CA LEU A 144 2.28 6.15 -2.45
C LEU A 144 1.06 5.48 -1.81
N ALA A 145 -0.11 5.63 -2.44
CA ALA A 145 -1.36 5.08 -1.95
C ALA A 145 -1.93 4.08 -2.95
N ILE A 146 -2.12 2.83 -2.52
CA ILE A 146 -2.71 1.76 -3.33
C ILE A 146 -4.19 1.61 -2.96
N GLN A 147 -5.08 1.70 -3.94
CA GLN A 147 -6.54 1.62 -3.75
C GLN A 147 -7.08 2.47 -2.59
N PRO A 148 -6.64 3.75 -2.43
CA PRO A 148 -7.13 4.56 -1.34
C PRO A 148 -8.59 4.92 -1.56
N GLN A 149 -9.38 4.88 -0.49
CA GLN A 149 -10.63 5.63 -0.45
C GLN A 149 -10.28 7.10 -0.17
N ALA A 150 -11.03 8.02 -0.80
CA ALA A 150 -10.83 9.44 -0.57
C ALA A 150 -11.38 9.89 0.80
N THR A 151 -12.50 9.29 1.20
CA THR A 151 -13.21 9.47 2.47
C THR A 151 -14.27 8.38 2.56
N LEU A 152 -14.80 8.14 3.75
CA LEU A 152 -16.05 7.37 3.95
C LEU A 152 -17.21 8.25 4.41
N ASP A 153 -17.09 9.57 4.31
CA ASP A 153 -18.20 10.48 4.57
C ASP A 153 -19.33 10.18 3.56
N ALA A 154 -20.43 9.64 4.09
CA ALA A 154 -21.58 9.23 3.31
C ALA A 154 -22.12 10.37 2.43
N ARG A 155 -21.95 11.65 2.80
CA ARG A 155 -22.40 12.80 2.00
C ARG A 155 -21.61 12.98 0.71
N VAL A 156 -20.39 12.43 0.64
CA VAL A 156 -19.51 12.45 -0.54
C VAL A 156 -19.58 11.11 -1.28
N THR A 157 -19.75 10.02 -0.54
CA THR A 157 -19.64 8.65 -1.05
C THR A 157 -20.94 7.86 -0.93
N GLU A 158 -22.10 8.49 -1.19
CA GLU A 158 -23.42 7.81 -1.21
C GLU A 158 -23.46 6.59 -2.16
N TRP A 159 -22.52 6.53 -3.10
CA TRP A 159 -22.34 5.49 -4.10
C TRP A 159 -21.49 4.29 -3.65
N ASP A 160 -20.81 4.34 -2.49
CA ASP A 160 -20.02 3.24 -1.94
C ASP A 160 -20.75 2.58 -0.77
N ASP A 161 -21.21 1.35 -0.96
CA ASP A 161 -21.99 0.57 0.01
C ASP A 161 -21.14 -0.44 0.80
N ARG A 162 -19.81 -0.47 0.59
CA ARG A 162 -18.93 -1.46 1.24
C ARG A 162 -18.71 -1.23 2.73
N PHE A 163 -18.82 0.03 3.20
CA PHE A 163 -18.39 0.44 4.54
C PHE A 163 -19.52 1.08 5.36
N VAL A 164 -20.73 0.50 5.30
CA VAL A 164 -21.91 1.03 5.99
C VAL A 164 -21.77 1.09 7.51
N ASP A 165 -20.94 0.24 8.09
CA ASP A 165 -20.59 0.20 9.52
C ASP A 165 -19.77 1.43 9.96
N MET A 166 -19.06 2.08 9.03
CA MET A 166 -18.24 3.27 9.29
C MET A 166 -19.02 4.59 9.25
N ARG A 167 -20.32 4.58 8.95
CA ARG A 167 -21.14 5.81 8.81
C ARG A 167 -21.21 6.72 10.03
N ARG A 168 -20.89 6.20 11.22
CA ARG A 168 -20.85 6.98 12.48
C ARG A 168 -19.47 7.52 12.82
N VAL A 169 -18.45 7.11 12.06
CA VAL A 169 -17.08 7.58 12.24
C VAL A 169 -16.92 8.89 11.47
N ASP A 170 -16.21 9.83 12.08
CA ASP A 170 -16.02 11.16 11.53
C ASP A 170 -14.91 11.17 10.49
N PHE A 171 -15.27 11.46 9.23
CA PHE A 171 -14.36 11.70 8.10
C PHE A 171 -14.42 13.15 7.57
N ALA A 172 -15.01 14.06 8.34
CA ALA A 172 -15.16 15.46 7.98
C ALA A 172 -14.23 16.39 8.77
N SER A 173 -13.81 15.99 9.96
CA SER A 173 -12.78 16.71 10.73
C SER A 173 -11.36 16.48 10.20
N ARG A 174 -10.36 16.93 10.96
CA ARG A 174 -8.93 16.77 10.70
C ARG A 174 -8.56 15.41 10.09
N TYR A 175 -7.69 15.46 9.08
CA TYR A 175 -7.27 14.28 8.31
C TYR A 175 -8.44 13.51 7.65
N GLY A 176 -9.63 14.10 7.54
CA GLY A 176 -10.86 13.39 7.17
C GLY A 176 -10.99 13.10 5.67
N TYR A 177 -10.66 14.08 4.84
CA TYR A 177 -10.72 13.96 3.38
C TYR A 177 -9.31 13.86 2.78
N ALA A 178 -8.89 12.64 2.45
CA ALA A 178 -7.52 12.33 2.05
C ALA A 178 -7.02 13.10 0.82
N PRO A 179 -7.82 13.31 -0.26
CA PRO A 179 -7.39 14.16 -1.37
C PRO A 179 -6.98 15.55 -0.91
N ASP A 180 -7.70 16.12 0.06
CA ASP A 180 -7.40 17.47 0.50
C ASP A 180 -6.10 17.56 1.28
N MET A 181 -5.76 16.52 2.03
CA MET A 181 -4.55 16.46 2.85
C MET A 181 -3.27 16.31 2.02
N LEU A 182 -3.38 15.99 0.73
CA LEU A 182 -2.24 15.92 -0.16
C LEU A 182 -1.75 17.28 -0.66
N ASP A 183 -2.35 18.40 -0.24
CA ASP A 183 -2.02 19.73 -0.80
C ASP A 183 -0.55 20.12 -0.63
N ALA A 184 0.03 19.78 0.53
CA ALA A 184 1.42 20.10 0.85
C ALA A 184 2.41 19.01 0.42
N ALA A 185 1.95 17.87 -0.13
CA ALA A 185 2.85 16.80 -0.57
C ALA A 185 3.66 17.23 -1.80
N ALA A 186 4.92 16.84 -1.91
CA ALA A 186 5.73 17.11 -3.10
C ALA A 186 5.20 16.34 -4.32
N ARG A 187 4.91 15.06 -4.14
CA ARG A 187 4.26 14.19 -5.13
C ARG A 187 3.44 13.11 -4.45
N ALA A 188 2.30 12.77 -5.05
CA ALA A 188 1.47 11.66 -4.61
C ALA A 188 1.17 10.71 -5.77
N PHE A 189 1.33 9.41 -5.57
CA PHE A 189 1.01 8.38 -6.55
C PHE A 189 -0.19 7.57 -6.05
N VAL A 190 -1.27 7.56 -6.83
CA VAL A 190 -2.48 6.78 -6.56
C VAL A 190 -2.54 5.61 -7.53
N ILE A 191 -2.43 4.39 -7.01
CA ILE A 191 -2.51 3.15 -7.81
C ILE A 191 -3.90 2.54 -7.68
N TYR A 192 -4.54 2.24 -8.81
CA TYR A 192 -5.87 1.64 -8.82
C TYR A 192 -6.13 0.85 -10.10
N ASP A 193 -7.06 -0.11 -10.03
CA ASP A 193 -7.59 -0.77 -11.22
C ASP A 193 -8.83 0.00 -11.71
N PRO A 194 -8.82 0.57 -12.93
CA PRO A 194 -9.98 1.27 -13.48
C PRO A 194 -11.19 0.35 -13.78
N ARG A 195 -11.07 -0.97 -13.63
CA ARG A 195 -12.18 -1.93 -13.75
C ARG A 195 -12.91 -2.18 -12.44
N GLU A 196 -12.29 -1.87 -11.30
CA GLU A 196 -12.94 -1.90 -10.00
C GLU A 196 -13.68 -0.57 -9.80
N ALA A 197 -14.99 -0.58 -10.05
CA ALA A 197 -15.78 0.66 -10.19
C ALA A 197 -15.68 1.58 -8.98
N LEU A 198 -15.86 1.04 -7.77
CA LEU A 198 -15.83 1.83 -6.53
C LEU A 198 -14.43 2.40 -6.26
N ASP A 199 -13.38 1.61 -6.47
CA ASP A 199 -12.00 2.08 -6.32
C ASP A 199 -11.64 3.14 -7.37
N ALA A 200 -12.11 2.98 -8.61
CA ALA A 200 -11.93 3.96 -9.67
C ALA A 200 -12.64 5.28 -9.36
N MET A 201 -13.84 5.23 -8.75
CA MET A 201 -14.58 6.42 -8.30
C MET A 201 -13.83 7.14 -7.17
N HIS A 202 -13.31 6.42 -6.17
CA HIS A 202 -12.46 7.02 -5.13
C HIS A 202 -11.18 7.63 -5.72
N ALA A 203 -10.46 6.88 -6.55
CA ALA A 203 -9.26 7.36 -7.22
C ALA A 203 -9.54 8.59 -8.10
N ALA A 204 -10.76 8.72 -8.65
CA ALA A 204 -11.15 9.89 -9.44
C ALA A 204 -11.15 11.19 -8.60
N LEU A 205 -11.45 11.13 -7.30
CA LEU A 205 -11.50 12.30 -6.40
C LEU A 205 -10.12 12.90 -6.11
N PHE A 206 -9.04 12.12 -6.23
CA PHE A 206 -7.67 12.62 -6.06
C PHE A 206 -7.23 13.46 -7.27
N THR A 207 -7.62 14.73 -7.37
CA THR A 207 -7.46 15.56 -8.59
C THR A 207 -6.42 16.68 -8.49
N ARG A 208 -5.60 16.71 -7.43
CA ARG A 208 -4.58 17.75 -7.23
C ARG A 208 -3.45 17.68 -8.27
N ALA A 209 -2.80 18.82 -8.52
CA ALA A 209 -1.75 18.95 -9.54
C ALA A 209 -0.49 18.09 -9.25
N ASN A 210 -0.23 17.80 -7.98
CA ASN A 210 0.87 16.96 -7.50
C ASN A 210 0.50 15.46 -7.44
N VAL A 211 -0.74 15.09 -7.81
CA VAL A 211 -1.19 13.69 -7.81
C VAL A 211 -1.04 13.08 -9.20
N HIS A 212 -0.34 11.95 -9.26
CA HIS A 212 -0.19 11.12 -10.44
C HIS A 212 -0.91 9.78 -10.27
N LYS A 213 -1.80 9.43 -11.22
CA LYS A 213 -2.63 8.23 -11.14
C LYS A 213 -2.07 7.11 -12.01
N LEU A 214 -1.69 6.00 -11.40
CA LEU A 214 -1.12 4.84 -12.08
C LEU A 214 -2.16 3.71 -12.17
N ARG A 215 -2.42 3.25 -13.40
CA ARG A 215 -3.52 2.31 -13.68
C ARG A 215 -3.03 0.87 -13.81
N THR A 216 -3.69 -0.05 -13.10
CA THR A 216 -3.34 -1.48 -13.04
C THR A 216 -4.46 -2.37 -13.60
N ARG A 217 -4.96 -2.03 -14.80
CA ARG A 217 -6.13 -2.68 -15.42
C ARG A 217 -6.06 -4.22 -15.41
N HIS A 218 -7.14 -4.86 -14.96
CA HIS A 218 -7.33 -6.32 -14.83
C HIS A 218 -6.57 -6.99 -13.69
N LEU A 219 -6.07 -6.21 -12.74
CA LEU A 219 -5.43 -6.77 -11.55
C LEU A 219 -6.46 -7.06 -10.44
N GLY A 220 -7.60 -6.36 -10.43
CA GLY A 220 -8.65 -6.54 -9.44
C GLY A 220 -8.43 -5.74 -8.15
N ASP A 221 -8.98 -6.24 -7.06
CA ASP A 221 -9.13 -5.55 -5.76
C ASP A 221 -8.00 -5.81 -4.75
N ALA A 222 -7.06 -6.70 -5.05
CA ALA A 222 -5.94 -7.07 -4.18
C ALA A 222 -4.59 -6.56 -4.71
N ILE A 223 -4.51 -5.28 -5.09
CA ILE A 223 -3.37 -4.75 -5.85
C ILE A 223 -2.06 -4.90 -5.06
N GLN A 224 -2.05 -4.55 -3.77
CA GLN A 224 -0.85 -4.68 -2.95
C GLN A 224 -0.32 -6.11 -2.92
N THR A 225 -1.19 -7.09 -2.68
CA THR A 225 -0.82 -8.52 -2.66
C THR A 225 -0.16 -8.92 -3.98
N HIS A 226 -0.78 -8.56 -5.10
CA HIS A 226 -0.22 -8.84 -6.41
C HIS A 226 1.12 -8.14 -6.66
N MET A 227 1.32 -6.93 -6.16
CA MET A 227 2.59 -6.21 -6.29
C MET A 227 3.71 -6.83 -5.45
N ILE A 228 3.38 -7.38 -4.27
CA ILE A 228 4.30 -8.15 -3.43
C ILE A 228 4.66 -9.46 -4.13
N GLU A 229 3.69 -10.25 -4.60
CA GLU A 229 3.95 -11.53 -5.29
C GLU A 229 4.74 -11.37 -6.62
N MET A 230 4.68 -10.18 -7.24
CA MET A 230 5.46 -9.85 -8.43
C MET A 230 6.83 -9.22 -8.12
N ASP A 231 7.20 -9.04 -6.85
CA ASP A 231 8.41 -8.32 -6.40
C ASP A 231 8.51 -6.88 -6.94
N THR A 232 7.35 -6.24 -7.16
CA THR A 232 7.29 -4.88 -7.73
C THR A 232 7.12 -3.79 -6.67
N LEU A 233 6.68 -4.13 -5.46
CA LEU A 233 6.39 -3.11 -4.45
C LEU A 233 7.65 -2.40 -3.93
N LYS A 234 8.73 -3.14 -3.61
CA LYS A 234 9.98 -2.52 -3.11
C LYS A 234 10.64 -1.59 -4.14
N PRO A 235 10.85 -2.02 -5.41
CA PRO A 235 11.41 -1.11 -6.43
C PRO A 235 10.52 0.10 -6.70
N LEU A 236 9.20 -0.02 -6.49
CA LEU A 236 8.28 1.10 -6.61
C LEU A 236 8.49 2.11 -5.47
N LEU A 237 8.57 1.65 -4.22
CA LEU A 237 8.86 2.51 -3.06
C LEU A 237 10.19 3.26 -3.25
N GLU A 238 11.23 2.56 -3.71
CA GLU A 238 12.53 3.16 -4.04
C GLU A 238 12.41 4.26 -5.11
N GLN A 239 11.66 4.01 -6.19
CA GLN A 239 11.48 5.01 -7.24
C GLN A 239 10.69 6.23 -6.76
N VAL A 240 9.74 6.06 -5.84
CA VAL A 240 9.06 7.20 -5.21
C VAL A 240 10.04 7.95 -4.32
N ALA A 241 10.75 7.27 -3.42
CA ALA A 241 11.69 7.89 -2.50
C ALA A 241 12.86 8.62 -3.20
N THR A 242 13.22 8.23 -4.43
CA THR A 242 14.28 8.87 -5.21
C THR A 242 13.76 9.89 -6.24
N ASP A 243 12.45 10.17 -6.26
CA ASP A 243 11.77 11.00 -7.28
C ASP A 243 11.98 10.54 -8.74
N THR A 244 12.19 9.25 -8.95
CA THR A 244 12.41 8.67 -10.29
C THR A 244 11.18 8.00 -10.88
N LEU A 245 10.11 7.82 -10.09
CA LEU A 245 8.85 7.23 -10.55
C LEU A 245 8.13 8.13 -11.55
N ASN A 246 7.87 7.59 -12.74
CA ASN A 246 7.07 8.21 -13.80
C ASN A 246 6.35 7.12 -14.61
N ASP A 247 5.55 7.52 -15.62
CA ASP A 247 4.80 6.58 -16.46
C ASP A 247 5.69 5.53 -17.14
N ALA A 248 6.87 5.92 -17.62
CA ALA A 248 7.77 5.02 -18.32
C ALA A 248 8.47 4.03 -17.38
N SER A 249 8.92 4.51 -16.21
CA SER A 249 9.54 3.66 -15.19
C SER A 249 8.51 2.70 -14.58
N PHE A 250 7.30 3.19 -14.28
CA PHE A 250 6.18 2.36 -13.84
C PHE A 250 5.81 1.34 -14.89
N ALA A 251 5.63 1.73 -16.16
CA ALA A 251 5.30 0.80 -17.23
C ALA A 251 6.35 -0.31 -17.39
N THR A 252 7.63 -0.01 -17.11
CA THR A 252 8.71 -0.99 -17.15
C THR A 252 8.61 -1.98 -16.01
N LEU A 253 8.49 -1.51 -14.77
CA LEU A 253 8.25 -2.34 -13.59
C LEU A 253 6.99 -3.21 -13.77
N TRP A 254 5.93 -2.59 -14.29
CA TRP A 254 4.62 -3.21 -14.49
C TRP A 254 4.64 -4.36 -15.51
N ARG A 255 5.69 -4.51 -16.34
CA ARG A 255 5.80 -5.65 -17.27
C ARG A 255 5.92 -6.99 -16.54
N ALA A 256 6.30 -7.02 -15.26
CA ALA A 256 6.31 -8.23 -14.43
C ALA A 256 5.00 -9.03 -14.54
N ARG A 257 3.84 -8.33 -14.60
CA ARG A 257 2.51 -8.94 -14.75
C ARG A 257 2.36 -9.86 -15.96
N ARG A 258 3.18 -9.67 -17.00
CA ARG A 258 3.14 -10.50 -18.21
C ARG A 258 3.55 -11.93 -17.91
N ALA A 259 4.34 -12.18 -16.86
CA ALA A 259 4.72 -13.52 -16.41
C ALA A 259 3.89 -14.03 -15.22
N TYR A 260 2.99 -13.20 -14.68
CA TYR A 260 2.28 -13.47 -13.43
C TYR A 260 0.95 -14.21 -13.68
N PRO A 261 0.80 -15.48 -13.26
CA PRO A 261 -0.37 -16.30 -13.62
C PRO A 261 -1.73 -15.77 -13.12
N PRO A 262 -1.87 -15.20 -11.91
CA PRO A 262 -3.12 -14.58 -11.48
C PRO A 262 -3.59 -13.45 -12.42
N TYR A 263 -2.69 -12.55 -12.83
CA TYR A 263 -3.02 -11.50 -13.82
C TYR A 263 -3.46 -12.08 -15.16
N LEU A 264 -2.72 -13.05 -15.70
CA LEU A 264 -3.06 -13.66 -16.99
C LEU A 264 -4.44 -14.35 -16.95
N ARG A 265 -4.80 -14.97 -15.82
CA ARG A 265 -6.13 -15.58 -15.61
C ARG A 265 -7.22 -14.52 -15.57
N SER A 266 -7.01 -13.44 -14.83
CA SER A 266 -7.95 -12.30 -14.77
C SER A 266 -8.16 -11.68 -16.15
N LEU A 267 -7.08 -11.46 -16.91
CA LEU A 267 -7.16 -10.94 -18.28
C LEU A 267 -7.95 -11.87 -19.20
N MET A 268 -7.70 -13.19 -19.14
CA MET A 268 -8.46 -14.16 -19.93
C MET A 268 -9.95 -14.12 -19.59
N SER A 269 -10.29 -14.09 -18.29
CA SER A 269 -11.68 -14.00 -17.80
C SER A 269 -12.37 -12.72 -18.31
N ALA A 270 -11.69 -11.57 -18.25
CA ALA A 270 -12.23 -10.32 -18.75
C ALA A 270 -12.49 -10.36 -20.28
N LEU A 271 -11.57 -10.95 -21.06
CA LEU A 271 -11.76 -11.11 -22.50
C LEU A 271 -12.89 -12.09 -22.85
N GLU A 272 -13.12 -13.12 -22.03
CA GLU A 272 -14.26 -14.04 -22.15
C GLU A 272 -15.58 -13.31 -21.92
N VAL A 273 -15.69 -12.51 -20.86
CA VAL A 273 -16.87 -11.68 -20.56
C VAL A 273 -17.16 -10.69 -21.69
N ASP A 274 -16.13 -10.05 -22.22
CA ASP A 274 -16.24 -9.09 -23.33
C ASP A 274 -16.42 -9.77 -24.71
N ASN A 275 -16.53 -11.11 -24.77
CA ASN A 275 -16.67 -11.92 -25.99
C ASN A 275 -15.59 -11.63 -27.07
N ARG A 276 -14.34 -11.44 -26.64
CA ARG A 276 -13.22 -11.04 -27.52
C ARG A 276 -12.44 -12.24 -28.06
N ALA A 277 -13.10 -13.17 -28.77
CA ALA A 277 -12.50 -14.43 -29.22
C ALA A 277 -11.10 -14.30 -29.88
N PRO A 278 -10.85 -13.36 -30.82
CA PRO A 278 -9.52 -13.20 -31.41
C PRO A 278 -8.43 -12.81 -30.39
N LEU A 279 -8.77 -12.02 -29.38
CA LEU A 279 -7.83 -11.62 -28.32
C LEU A 279 -7.57 -12.77 -27.33
N ILE A 280 -8.58 -13.60 -27.06
CA ILE A 280 -8.40 -14.80 -26.22
C ILE A 280 -7.44 -15.76 -26.91
N GLN A 281 -7.63 -16.02 -28.21
CA GLN A 281 -6.71 -16.86 -28.98
C GLN A 281 -5.28 -16.29 -28.95
N ALA A 282 -5.10 -14.99 -29.23
CA ALA A 282 -3.78 -14.34 -29.18
C ALA A 282 -3.13 -14.43 -27.79
N LEU A 283 -3.91 -14.23 -26.72
CA LEU A 283 -3.43 -14.37 -25.34
C LEU A 283 -2.99 -15.82 -25.06
N CYS A 284 -3.83 -16.80 -25.36
CA CYS A 284 -3.51 -18.20 -25.12
C CYS A 284 -2.28 -18.65 -25.90
N THR A 285 -2.18 -18.31 -27.19
CA THR A 285 -0.98 -18.58 -28.01
C THR A 285 0.28 -17.94 -27.41
N ASN A 286 0.21 -16.67 -27.01
CA ASN A 286 1.36 -15.98 -26.41
C ASN A 286 1.79 -16.59 -25.08
N VAL A 287 0.85 -17.02 -24.23
CA VAL A 287 1.14 -17.59 -22.92
C VAL A 287 1.73 -19.01 -23.08
N THR A 288 1.11 -19.86 -23.89
CA THR A 288 1.58 -21.24 -24.08
C THR A 288 2.92 -21.33 -24.83
N SER A 289 3.27 -20.33 -25.65
CA SER A 289 4.56 -20.31 -26.35
C SER A 289 5.75 -20.02 -25.44
N ARG A 290 5.53 -19.50 -24.21
CA ARG A 290 6.61 -19.04 -23.32
C ARG A 290 6.57 -19.60 -21.91
N MET A 291 5.50 -20.30 -21.52
CA MET A 291 5.37 -20.90 -20.19
C MET A 291 4.44 -22.11 -20.18
N ASN A 292 4.65 -23.00 -19.21
CA ASN A 292 3.76 -24.12 -18.96
C ASN A 292 2.45 -23.62 -18.32
N ALA A 293 1.39 -23.55 -19.11
CA ALA A 293 0.10 -23.00 -18.68
C ALA A 293 -1.06 -23.91 -19.16
N PRO A 294 -1.34 -25.03 -18.47
CA PRO A 294 -2.29 -26.05 -18.94
C PRO A 294 -3.70 -25.52 -19.22
N ARG A 295 -4.18 -24.57 -18.40
CA ARG A 295 -5.48 -23.92 -18.58
C ARG A 295 -5.57 -23.15 -19.90
N PHE A 296 -4.50 -22.44 -20.28
CA PHE A 296 -4.45 -21.66 -21.52
C PHE A 296 -4.27 -22.58 -22.73
N ALA A 297 -3.51 -23.67 -22.60
CA ALA A 297 -3.38 -24.68 -23.65
C ALA A 297 -4.72 -25.36 -23.96
N ARG A 298 -5.48 -25.72 -22.92
CA ARG A 298 -6.84 -26.27 -23.07
C ARG A 298 -7.75 -25.28 -23.79
N LYS A 299 -7.77 -24.02 -23.34
CA LYS A 299 -8.60 -22.98 -23.96
C LYS A 299 -8.22 -22.72 -25.42
N LEU A 300 -6.94 -22.72 -25.75
CA LEU A 300 -6.47 -22.56 -27.13
C LEU A 300 -7.01 -23.68 -28.02
N LYS A 301 -6.95 -24.94 -27.55
CA LYS A 301 -7.47 -26.10 -28.28
C LYS A 301 -8.99 -26.01 -28.51
N GLU A 302 -9.74 -25.51 -27.53
CA GLU A 302 -11.19 -25.27 -27.66
C GLU A 302 -11.53 -24.20 -28.71
N LEU A 303 -10.66 -23.21 -28.93
CA LEU A 303 -10.87 -22.13 -29.89
C LEU A 303 -10.41 -22.46 -31.32
N THR A 304 -9.52 -23.45 -31.47
CA THR A 304 -8.98 -23.88 -32.76
C THR A 304 -9.71 -25.10 -33.35
N ASN A 305 -10.58 -25.73 -32.57
CA ASN A 305 -11.48 -26.82 -33.00
C ASN A 305 -12.82 -26.24 -33.46
#